data_AF-A0ABD6Q705-F1
#
_entry.id   AF-A0ABD6Q705-F1
#
_cell.length_a   1.000
_cell.length_b   1.000
_cell.length_c   1.000
_cell.angle_alpha   90.00
_cell.angle_beta   90.00
_cell.angle_gamma   90.00
#
_symmetry.space_group_name_H-M   'P 1'
#
loop_
_entity.id
_entity.type
_entity.pdbx_description
1 polymer ?
#
loop_
_entity_poly.entity_id
_entity_poly.type
_entity_poly.pdbx_seq_one_letter_code
_entity_poly.pdbx_strand_id
1 'polypeptide(L)'
;MKPSEQLAIATRIAHLRALQLSRARAETRRLADAREAAQACERDASNRLAAIAQDAQSGSARTRLPIDLLRNRAGAIDTAHRAWMTTAGQARAAAGQVDAHRPTLERHQQCADAADTLVARARIAERRARDKADDAQLEIWLSTRRRHP
;
A
#
# COMPACT_ATOMS: atom_id res chain seq x y z
N MET A 1 27.19 -22.49 12.57
CA MET A 1 25.98 -21.90 13.20
C MET A 1 25.05 -23.02 13.58
N LYS A 2 24.60 -23.07 14.84
CA LYS A 2 23.69 -24.12 15.33
C LYS A 2 22.29 -23.94 14.73
N PRO A 3 21.53 -25.01 14.43
CA PRO A 3 20.18 -24.91 13.89
C PRO A 3 19.22 -24.03 14.71
N SER A 4 19.38 -23.98 16.03
CA SER A 4 18.64 -23.06 16.91
C SER A 4 18.96 -21.57 16.66
N GLU A 5 20.23 -21.23 16.41
CA GLU A 5 20.66 -19.88 16.04
C GLU A 5 20.12 -19.50 14.65
N GLN A 6 20.12 -20.46 13.71
CA GLN A 6 19.53 -20.26 12.37
C GLN A 6 18.03 -19.95 12.47
N LEU A 7 17.31 -20.68 13.33
CA LEU A 7 15.87 -20.45 13.58
C LEU A 7 15.61 -19.09 14.23
N ALA A 8 16.45 -18.67 15.19
CA ALA A 8 16.32 -17.35 15.82
C ALA A 8 16.52 -16.22 14.79
N ILE A 9 17.56 -16.31 13.95
CA ILE A 9 17.82 -15.33 12.89
C ILE A 9 16.69 -15.32 11.86
N ALA A 10 16.25 -16.50 11.42
CA ALA A 10 15.13 -16.65 10.49
C ALA A 10 13.86 -15.95 11.00
N THR A 11 13.52 -16.20 12.26
CA THR A 11 12.34 -15.61 12.92
C THR A 11 12.48 -14.09 13.01
N ARG A 12 13.69 -13.59 13.33
CA ARG A 12 13.95 -12.15 13.38
C ARG A 12 13.80 -11.49 12.01
N ILE A 13 14.29 -12.12 10.95
CA ILE A 13 14.13 -11.64 9.56
C ILE A 13 12.65 -11.59 9.19
N ALA A 14 11.89 -12.66 9.43
CA ALA A 14 10.46 -12.70 9.14
C ALA A 14 9.69 -11.60 9.87
N HIS A 15 9.99 -11.38 11.15
CA HIS A 15 9.39 -10.29 11.92
C HIS A 15 9.67 -8.91 11.29
N LEU A 16 10.91 -8.63 10.88
CA LEU A 16 11.25 -7.36 10.22
C LEU A 16 10.52 -7.19 8.87
N ARG A 17 10.40 -8.27 8.08
CA ARG A 17 9.68 -8.23 6.81
C ARG A 17 8.17 -8.03 7.00
N ALA A 18 7.58 -8.66 8.02
CA ALA A 18 6.18 -8.45 8.38
C ALA A 18 5.90 -6.98 8.76
N LEU A 19 6.80 -6.34 9.54
CA LEU A 19 6.69 -4.91 9.86
C LEU A 19 6.80 -4.02 8.62
N GLN A 20 7.72 -4.32 7.71
CA GLN A 20 7.86 -3.58 6.45
C GLN A 20 6.62 -3.70 5.56
N LEU A 21 6.06 -4.91 5.44
CA LEU A 21 4.82 -5.16 4.71
C LEU A 21 3.63 -4.42 5.33
N SER A 22 3.53 -4.41 6.66
CA SER A 22 2.51 -3.65 7.38
C SER A 22 2.58 -2.16 7.07
N ARG A 23 3.79 -1.57 7.08
CA ARG A 23 4.02 -0.16 6.71
C ARG A 23 3.64 0.12 5.25
N ALA A 24 4.03 -0.75 4.31
CA ALA A 24 3.67 -0.61 2.90
C ALA A 24 2.15 -0.67 2.68
N ARG A 25 1.44 -1.56 3.39
CA ARG A 25 -0.03 -1.63 3.35
C ARG A 25 -0.68 -0.37 3.92
N ALA A 26 -0.13 0.20 4.99
CA ALA A 26 -0.62 1.46 5.54
C ALA A 26 -0.45 2.62 4.55
N GLU A 27 0.72 2.72 3.90
CA GLU A 27 0.96 3.74 2.88
C GLU A 27 0.05 3.56 1.66
N THR A 28 -0.20 2.32 1.23
CA THR A 28 -1.14 2.02 0.14
C THR A 28 -2.55 2.54 0.46
N ARG A 29 -3.03 2.37 1.70
CA ARG A 29 -4.33 2.92 2.13
C ARG A 29 -4.33 4.44 2.10
N ARG A 30 -3.30 5.07 2.65
CA ARG A 30 -3.14 6.53 2.63
C ARG A 30 -3.17 7.09 1.20
N LEU A 31 -2.49 6.45 0.26
CA LEU A 31 -2.47 6.86 -1.15
C LEU A 31 -3.84 6.65 -1.83
N ALA A 32 -4.55 5.58 -1.48
CA ALA A 32 -5.92 5.34 -1.94
C ALA A 32 -6.87 6.44 -1.43
N ASP A 33 -6.82 6.75 -0.14
CA ASP A 33 -7.63 7.81 0.48
C ASP A 33 -7.34 9.18 -0.18
N ALA A 34 -6.05 9.50 -0.41
CA ALA A 34 -5.64 10.72 -1.08
C ALA A 34 -6.15 10.80 -2.54
N ARG A 35 -6.13 9.67 -3.26
CA ARG A 35 -6.70 9.57 -4.61
C ARG A 35 -8.20 9.80 -4.59
N GLU A 36 -8.93 9.16 -3.68
CA GLU A 36 -10.38 9.32 -3.56
C GLU A 36 -10.76 10.77 -3.23
N ALA A 37 -10.05 11.40 -2.28
CA ALA A 37 -10.23 12.80 -1.97
C ALA A 37 -9.97 13.72 -3.18
N ALA A 38 -8.88 13.48 -3.94
CA ALA A 38 -8.58 14.25 -5.13
C ALA A 38 -9.63 14.06 -6.24
N GLN A 39 -10.16 12.85 -6.40
CA GLN A 39 -11.26 12.58 -7.33
C GLN A 39 -12.57 13.26 -6.90
N ALA A 40 -12.86 13.31 -5.60
CA ALA A 40 -14.03 14.03 -5.10
C ALA A 40 -13.92 15.53 -5.38
N CYS A 41 -12.76 16.13 -5.16
CA CYS A 41 -12.50 17.54 -5.50
C CYS A 41 -12.63 17.81 -7.01
N GLU A 42 -12.12 16.92 -7.86
CA GLU A 42 -12.24 17.05 -9.31
C GLU A 42 -13.70 17.00 -9.77
N ARG A 43 -14.50 16.08 -9.22
CA ARG A 43 -15.94 15.99 -9.50
C ARG A 43 -16.69 17.24 -9.03
N ASP A 44 -16.39 17.75 -7.84
CA ASP A 44 -17.01 18.99 -7.33
C ASP A 44 -16.67 20.18 -8.24
N ALA A 45 -15.41 20.34 -8.64
CA ALA A 45 -15.01 21.39 -9.58
C ALA A 45 -15.71 21.25 -10.95
N SER A 46 -15.84 20.02 -11.47
CA SER A 46 -16.55 19.72 -12.71
C SER A 46 -18.05 20.07 -12.60
N ASN A 47 -18.70 19.68 -11.50
CA ASN A 47 -20.11 20.00 -11.23
C ASN A 47 -20.35 21.51 -11.15
N ARG A 48 -19.45 22.26 -10.50
CA ARG A 48 -19.53 23.73 -10.44
C ARG A 48 -19.40 24.36 -11.83
N LEU A 49 -18.48 23.88 -12.65
CA LEU A 49 -18.33 24.34 -14.03
C LEU A 49 -19.59 24.04 -14.85
N ALA A 50 -20.16 22.84 -14.71
CA ALA A 50 -21.41 22.45 -15.37
C ALA A 50 -22.59 23.32 -14.94
N ALA A 51 -22.72 23.63 -13.64
CA ALA A 51 -23.76 24.51 -13.13
C ALA A 51 -23.66 25.93 -13.73
N ILE A 52 -22.46 26.50 -13.79
CA ILE A 52 -22.22 27.81 -14.43
C ILE A 52 -22.61 27.76 -15.92
N ALA A 53 -22.31 26.66 -16.61
CA ALA A 53 -22.66 26.46 -18.03
C ALA A 53 -24.18 26.25 -18.25
N GLN A 54 -24.88 25.63 -17.30
CA GLN A 54 -26.33 25.43 -17.36
C GLN A 54 -27.11 26.71 -17.04
N ASP A 55 -26.73 27.44 -15.99
CA ASP A 55 -27.27 28.79 -15.70
C ASP A 55 -27.07 29.72 -16.90
N ALA A 56 -25.94 29.51 -17.60
CA ALA A 56 -25.62 30.22 -18.80
C ALA A 56 -26.61 30.01 -19.95
N GLN A 57 -27.09 28.79 -20.12
CA GLN A 57 -28.04 28.40 -21.17
C GLN A 57 -29.50 28.70 -20.79
N SER A 58 -29.85 28.60 -19.51
CA SER A 58 -31.22 28.77 -19.02
C SER A 58 -31.61 30.23 -18.72
N GLY A 59 -30.64 31.08 -18.30
CA GLY A 59 -30.92 32.44 -17.83
C GLY A 59 -30.88 33.59 -18.85
N SER A 60 -30.62 33.34 -20.14
CA SER A 60 -30.38 34.44 -21.11
C SER A 60 -31.10 34.36 -22.45
N ALA A 61 -31.97 33.38 -22.68
CA ALA A 61 -32.73 33.31 -23.93
C ALA A 61 -33.70 34.50 -24.12
N ARG A 62 -33.95 35.35 -23.10
CA ARG A 62 -34.90 36.49 -23.18
C ARG A 62 -34.45 37.84 -22.61
N THR A 63 -33.30 37.94 -21.94
CA THR A 63 -32.85 39.20 -21.31
C THR A 63 -31.47 39.56 -21.81
N ARG A 64 -31.34 40.68 -22.54
CA ARG A 64 -30.03 41.26 -22.90
C ARG A 64 -29.29 41.62 -21.62
N LEU A 65 -28.37 40.76 -21.19
CA LEU A 65 -27.48 41.07 -20.08
C LEU A 65 -26.59 42.27 -20.45
N PRO A 66 -26.39 43.23 -19.54
CA PRO A 66 -25.37 44.27 -19.68
C PRO A 66 -23.98 43.66 -19.95
N ILE A 67 -23.15 44.39 -20.68
CA ILE A 67 -21.78 43.97 -21.07
C ILE A 67 -20.94 43.57 -19.85
N ASP A 68 -21.06 44.28 -18.73
CA ASP A 68 -20.33 43.97 -17.50
C ASP A 68 -20.72 42.61 -16.90
N LEU A 69 -22.00 42.23 -16.97
CA LEU A 69 -22.46 40.91 -16.51
C LEU A 69 -21.98 39.80 -17.44
N LEU A 70 -21.92 40.05 -18.75
CA LEU A 70 -21.33 39.11 -19.71
C LEU A 70 -19.83 38.90 -19.45
N ARG A 71 -19.09 39.98 -19.16
CA ARG A 71 -17.66 39.94 -18.82
C ARG A 71 -17.42 39.19 -17.50
N ASN A 72 -18.20 39.49 -16.46
CA ASN A 72 -18.10 38.81 -15.16
C ASN A 72 -18.37 37.31 -15.31
N ARG A 73 -19.37 36.94 -16.11
CA ARG A 73 -19.69 35.54 -16.38
C ARG A 73 -18.59 34.82 -17.17
N ALA A 74 -18.02 35.45 -18.20
CA ALA A 74 -16.88 34.88 -18.92
C ALA A 74 -15.68 34.66 -17.97
N GLY A 75 -15.40 35.62 -17.07
CA GLY A 75 -14.37 35.47 -16.04
C GLY A 75 -14.65 34.35 -15.04
N ALA A 76 -15.90 34.16 -14.64
CA ALA A 76 -16.31 33.06 -13.76
C ALA A 76 -16.11 31.68 -14.42
N ILE A 77 -16.48 31.56 -15.71
CA ILE A 77 -16.26 30.33 -16.49
C ILE A 77 -14.77 30.02 -16.61
N ASP A 78 -13.94 31.01 -16.97
CA ASP A 78 -12.48 30.81 -17.10
C ASP A 78 -11.86 30.42 -15.75
N THR A 79 -12.26 31.07 -14.66
CA THR A 79 -11.79 30.73 -13.31
C THR A 79 -12.19 29.31 -12.90
N ALA A 80 -13.45 28.92 -13.13
CA ALA A 80 -13.94 27.58 -12.83
C ALA A 80 -13.25 26.51 -13.68
N HIS A 81 -13.02 26.78 -14.97
CA HIS A 81 -12.31 25.89 -15.86
C HIS A 81 -10.84 25.70 -15.43
N ARG A 82 -10.14 26.77 -15.05
CA ARG A 82 -8.78 26.68 -14.50
C ARG A 82 -8.74 25.85 -13.21
N ALA A 83 -9.68 26.10 -12.30
CA ALA A 83 -9.79 25.33 -11.06
C ALA A 83 -10.03 23.83 -11.33
N TRP A 84 -10.95 23.50 -12.24
CA TRP A 84 -11.17 22.11 -12.67
C TRP A 84 -9.89 21.50 -13.24
N MET A 85 -9.20 22.18 -14.17
CA MET A 85 -7.94 21.70 -14.75
C MET A 85 -6.87 21.42 -13.68
N THR A 86 -6.74 22.28 -12.68
CA THR A 86 -5.82 22.07 -11.54
C THR A 86 -6.21 20.83 -10.74
N THR A 87 -7.47 20.69 -10.33
CA THR A 87 -7.94 19.53 -9.56
C THR A 87 -7.85 18.22 -10.35
N ALA A 88 -8.14 18.25 -11.66
CA ALA A 88 -7.96 17.11 -12.56
C ALA A 88 -6.49 16.72 -12.72
N GLY A 89 -5.56 17.69 -12.68
CA GLY A 89 -4.12 17.44 -12.61
C GLY A 89 -3.74 16.72 -11.30
N GLN A 90 -4.25 17.20 -10.17
CA GLN A 90 -4.00 16.60 -8.86
C GLN A 90 -4.56 15.17 -8.74
N ALA A 91 -5.77 14.93 -9.26
CA ALA A 91 -6.38 13.60 -9.28
C ALA A 91 -5.56 12.60 -10.12
N ARG A 92 -5.04 13.04 -11.28
CA ARG A 92 -4.12 12.25 -12.11
C ARG A 92 -2.79 11.98 -11.40
N ALA A 93 -2.21 12.99 -10.75
CA ALA A 93 -0.98 12.82 -9.98
C ALA A 93 -1.16 11.83 -8.82
N ALA A 94 -2.28 11.91 -8.08
CA ALA A 94 -2.59 10.98 -7.00
C ALA A 94 -2.79 9.55 -7.51
N ALA A 95 -3.46 9.36 -8.66
CA ALA A 95 -3.55 8.05 -9.30
C ALA A 95 -2.16 7.50 -9.69
N GLY A 96 -1.30 8.35 -10.28
CA GLY A 96 0.07 7.99 -10.60
C GLY A 96 0.92 7.59 -9.39
N GLN A 97 0.69 8.21 -8.22
CA GLN A 97 1.37 7.81 -6.98
C GLN A 97 0.94 6.41 -6.50
N VAL A 98 -0.35 6.09 -6.60
CA VAL A 98 -0.87 4.73 -6.29
C VAL A 98 -0.21 3.70 -7.21
N ASP A 99 -0.19 3.97 -8.52
CA ASP A 99 0.39 3.05 -9.50
C ASP A 99 1.90 2.88 -9.29
N ALA A 100 2.61 3.97 -8.99
CA ALA A 100 4.04 3.95 -8.69
C ALA A 100 4.37 3.18 -7.39
N HIS A 101 3.46 3.18 -6.40
CA HIS A 101 3.66 2.48 -5.14
C HIS A 101 3.39 0.97 -5.22
N ARG A 102 2.52 0.55 -6.14
CA ARG A 102 2.15 -0.87 -6.36
C ARG A 102 3.34 -1.85 -6.40
N PRO A 103 4.40 -1.65 -7.21
CA PRO A 103 5.54 -2.57 -7.24
C PRO A 103 6.30 -2.66 -5.90
N THR A 104 6.27 -1.59 -5.09
CA THR A 104 6.90 -1.58 -3.77
C THR A 104 6.13 -2.47 -2.80
N LEU A 105 4.80 -2.40 -2.81
CA LEU A 105 3.94 -3.30 -2.02
C LEU A 105 4.15 -4.77 -2.41
N GLU A 106 4.16 -5.06 -3.72
CA GLU A 106 4.38 -6.41 -4.25
C GLU A 106 5.74 -6.97 -3.80
N ARG A 107 6.80 -6.16 -3.88
CA ARG A 107 8.14 -6.55 -3.42
C ARG A 107 8.15 -6.85 -1.92
N HIS A 108 7.47 -6.06 -1.10
CA HIS A 108 7.38 -6.32 0.34
C HIS A 108 6.60 -7.60 0.65
N GLN A 109 5.55 -7.90 -0.11
CA GLN A 109 4.81 -9.16 0.00
C GLN A 109 5.72 -10.35 -0.31
N GLN A 110 6.41 -10.33 -1.46
CA GLN A 110 7.35 -11.38 -1.84
C GLN A 110 8.46 -11.59 -0.81
N CYS A 111 8.99 -10.51 -0.23
CA CYS A 111 10.00 -10.61 0.83
C CYS A 111 9.46 -11.24 2.12
N ALA A 112 8.20 -10.97 2.49
CA ALA A 112 7.57 -11.58 3.65
C ALA A 112 7.34 -13.08 3.41
N ASP A 113 6.81 -13.47 2.25
CA ASP A 113 6.55 -14.86 1.89
C ASP A 113 7.86 -15.69 1.85
N ALA A 114 8.93 -15.10 1.31
CA ALA A 114 10.26 -15.71 1.31
C ALA A 114 10.82 -15.88 2.73
N ALA A 115 10.59 -14.91 3.62
CA ALA A 115 11.03 -14.99 5.02
C ALA A 115 10.26 -16.07 5.80
N ASP A 116 8.96 -16.21 5.55
CA ASP A 116 8.14 -17.27 6.15
C ASP A 116 8.61 -18.66 5.69
N THR A 117 8.93 -18.80 4.40
CA THR A 117 9.54 -20.02 3.85
C THR A 117 10.87 -20.34 4.54
N LEU A 118 11.70 -19.32 4.79
CA LEU A 118 12.98 -19.47 5.48
C LEU A 118 12.80 -19.90 6.94
N VAL A 119 11.79 -19.37 7.65
CA VAL A 119 11.42 -19.83 9.00
C VAL A 119 10.96 -21.28 8.98
N ALA A 120 10.10 -21.67 8.03
CA ALA A 120 9.63 -23.04 7.92
C ALA A 120 10.78 -24.04 7.74
N ARG A 121 11.75 -23.72 6.86
CA ARG A 121 12.96 -24.52 6.65
C ARG A 121 13.82 -24.60 7.92
N ALA A 122 14.03 -23.47 8.61
CA ALA A 122 14.83 -23.44 9.84
C ALA A 122 14.18 -24.27 10.96
N ARG A 123 12.84 -24.26 11.08
CA ARG A 123 12.10 -25.11 12.04
C ARG A 123 12.29 -26.59 11.76
N ILE A 124 12.27 -27.00 10.49
CA ILE A 124 12.50 -28.40 10.12
C ILE A 124 13.93 -28.81 10.47
N ALA A 125 14.91 -27.98 10.14
CA ALA A 125 16.32 -28.26 10.45
C ALA A 125 16.57 -28.35 11.96
N GLU A 126 15.95 -27.47 12.74
CA GLU A 126 16.07 -27.43 14.19
C GLU A 126 15.43 -28.65 14.86
N ARG A 127 14.23 -29.08 14.42
CA ARG A 127 13.62 -30.34 14.86
C ARG A 127 14.51 -31.54 14.59
N ARG A 128 14.99 -31.69 13.35
CA ARG A 128 15.90 -32.79 12.97
C ARG A 128 17.18 -32.81 13.81
N ALA A 129 17.68 -31.64 14.19
CA ALA A 129 18.86 -31.53 15.03
C ALA A 129 18.60 -31.94 16.48
N ARG A 130 17.40 -31.64 17.01
CA ARG A 130 16.95 -32.15 18.32
C ARG A 130 16.80 -33.66 18.29
N ASP A 131 16.03 -34.18 17.34
CA ASP A 131 15.77 -35.63 17.23
C ASP A 131 17.11 -36.41 17.19
N LYS A 132 18.07 -35.94 16.39
CA LYS A 132 19.40 -36.56 16.30
C LYS A 132 20.22 -36.44 17.58
N ALA A 133 20.05 -35.36 18.35
CA ALA A 133 20.71 -35.20 19.64
C ALA A 133 20.11 -36.15 20.69
N ASP A 134 18.79 -36.31 20.69
CA ASP A 134 18.07 -37.22 21.57
C ASP A 134 18.44 -38.68 21.28
N ASP A 135 18.50 -39.08 19.99
CA ASP A 135 18.98 -40.40 19.55
C ASP A 135 20.41 -40.66 20.02
N ALA A 136 21.31 -39.68 19.86
CA ALA A 136 22.70 -39.80 20.31
C ALA A 136 22.81 -39.95 21.84
N GLN A 137 21.99 -39.23 22.60
CA GLN A 137 21.94 -39.36 24.05
C GLN A 137 21.41 -40.74 24.48
N LEU A 138 20.40 -41.26 23.80
CA LEU A 138 19.85 -42.59 24.06
C LEU A 138 20.89 -43.69 23.82
N GLU A 139 21.64 -43.63 22.71
CA GLU A 139 22.73 -44.56 22.41
C GLU A 139 23.86 -44.49 23.45
N ILE A 140 24.24 -43.29 23.90
CA ILE A 140 25.22 -43.11 24.99
C ILE A 140 24.71 -43.74 26.28
N TRP A 141 23.43 -43.55 26.63
CA TRP A 141 22.84 -44.13 27.83
C TRP A 141 22.76 -45.66 27.77
N LEU A 142 22.30 -46.21 26.63
CA LEU A 142 22.22 -47.67 26.41
C LEU A 142 23.60 -48.33 26.45
N SER A 143 24.60 -47.71 25.82
CA SER A 143 25.97 -48.23 25.84
C SER A 143 26.61 -48.17 27.23
N THR A 144 26.30 -47.15 28.02
CA THR A 144 26.74 -47.04 29.43
C THR A 144 26.09 -48.12 30.30
N ARG A 145 24.78 -48.35 30.16
CA ARG A 145 24.03 -49.42 30.83
C ARG A 145 24.57 -50.81 30.50
N ARG A 146 24.94 -51.08 29.24
CA ARG A 146 25.50 -52.38 28.83
C ARG A 146 26.91 -52.65 29.37
N ARG A 147 27.66 -51.60 29.73
CA ARG A 147 29.04 -51.71 30.28
C ARG A 147 29.08 -51.89 31.80
N HIS A 148 27.97 -51.62 32.50
CA HIS A 148 27.81 -51.82 33.93
C HIS A 148 26.57 -52.69 34.20
N PRO A 149 26.68 -54.03 34.06
CA PRO A 149 25.60 -54.94 34.44
C PRO A 149 25.32 -54.89 35.95
#